data_AF-A0A3L7SS36-F1
#
_entry.id   AF-A0A3L7SS36-F1
#
_cell.length_a   1.000
_cell.length_b   1.000
_cell.length_c   1.000
_cell.angle_alpha   90.00
_cell.angle_beta   90.00
_cell.angle_gamma   90.00
#
_symmetry.space_group_name_H-M   'P 1'
#
loop_
_entity.id
_entity.type
_entity.pdbx_description
1 polymer ?
#
loop_
_entity_poly.entity_id
_entity_poly.type
_entity_poly.pdbx_seq_one_letter_code
_entity_poly.pdbx_strand_id
1 'polypeptide(L)' 'LSNYSATDIAKIAGKKSDKIIELLGILPYEEVIHRDNLVIIDNP' A
#
# COMPACT_ATOMS: atom_id res chain seq x y z
N LEU A 1 0.06 9.53 4.84
CA LEU A 1 -0.99 8.63 5.37
C LEU A 1 -0.87 7.29 4.64
N SER A 2 -0.87 6.16 5.36
CA SER A 2 -0.82 4.81 4.76
C SER A 2 -2.19 4.16 4.78
N ASN A 3 -2.57 3.50 3.69
CA ASN A 3 -3.84 2.77 3.56
C ASN A 3 -3.79 1.37 4.20
N TYR A 4 -2.60 0.86 4.50
CA TYR A 4 -2.38 -0.46 5.09
C TYR A 4 -1.51 -0.39 6.33
N SER A 5 -1.73 -1.36 7.24
CA SER A 5 -0.87 -1.60 8.38
C SER A 5 0.49 -2.14 7.93
N ALA A 6 1.53 -1.99 8.75
CA ALA A 6 2.85 -2.54 8.44
C ALA A 6 2.81 -4.07 8.22
N THR A 7 1.98 -4.78 9.01
CA THR A 7 1.81 -6.23 8.90
C THR A 7 1.19 -6.64 7.56
N ASP A 8 0.23 -5.87 7.06
CA ASP A 8 -0.41 -6.16 5.77
C ASP A 8 0.51 -5.79 4.60
N ILE A 9 1.23 -4.66 4.71
CA ILE A 9 2.25 -4.27 3.73
C ILE A 9 3.29 -5.37 3.58
N ALA A 10 3.76 -5.97 4.67
CA ALA A 10 4.73 -7.07 4.61
C ALA A 10 4.23 -8.30 3.82
N LYS A 11 2.91 -8.58 3.86
CA LYS A 11 2.31 -9.70 3.12
C LYS A 11 2.17 -9.42 1.63
N ILE A 12 1.90 -8.17 1.25
CA ILE A 12 1.61 -7.77 -0.14
C ILE A 12 2.81 -7.12 -0.86
N ALA A 13 3.91 -6.85 -0.15
CA ALA A 13 5.11 -6.25 -0.71
C ALA A 13 5.63 -7.05 -1.92
N GLY A 14 5.89 -6.35 -3.03
CA GLY A 14 6.36 -6.96 -4.28
C GLY A 14 5.31 -7.79 -5.04
N LYS A 15 4.05 -7.78 -4.61
CA LYS A 15 2.94 -8.42 -5.32
C LYS A 15 2.19 -7.40 -6.18
N LYS A 16 1.52 -7.90 -7.22
CA LYS A 16 0.59 -7.07 -8.02
C LYS A 16 -0.66 -6.75 -7.20
N SER A 17 -1.26 -5.58 -7.42
CA SER A 17 -2.43 -5.12 -6.64
C SER A 17 -3.62 -6.07 -6.73
N ASP A 18 -3.78 -6.78 -7.87
CA ASP A 18 -4.81 -7.81 -8.04
C ASP A 18 -4.68 -9.01 -7.08
N LYS A 19 -3.50 -9.20 -6.47
CA LYS A 19 -3.24 -10.22 -5.44
C LYS A 19 -3.58 -9.79 -4.03
N ILE A 20 -3.92 -8.53 -3.79
CA ILE A 20 -4.21 -8.03 -2.44
C ILE A 20 -5.45 -8.71 -1.84
N ILE A 21 -6.53 -8.86 -2.62
CA ILE A 21 -7.76 -9.55 -2.17
C ILE A 21 -7.49 -11.01 -1.81
N GLU A 22 -6.62 -11.69 -2.57
CA GLU A 22 -6.23 -13.07 -2.33
C GLU A 22 -5.41 -13.22 -1.04
N LEU A 23 -4.51 -12.27 -0.78
CA LEU A 23 -3.58 -12.33 0.36
C LEU A 23 -4.17 -11.82 1.68
N LEU A 24 -5.08 -10.85 1.63
CA LEU A 24 -5.67 -10.22 2.81
C LEU A 24 -7.15 -10.58 3.03
N GLY A 25 -7.81 -11.21 2.04
CA GLY A 25 -9.24 -11.52 2.07
C GLY A 25 -10.16 -10.33 1.86
N ILE A 26 -9.60 -9.12 1.78
CA ILE A 26 -10.30 -7.86 1.51
C ILE A 26 -9.44 -6.97 0.61
N LEU A 27 -10.10 -6.13 -0.20
CA LEU A 27 -9.45 -5.08 -1.00
C LEU A 27 -9.98 -3.71 -0.57
N PRO A 28 -9.48 -3.16 0.55
CA PRO A 28 -9.93 -1.86 1.02
C PRO A 28 -9.44 -0.72 0.10
N TYR A 29 -8.25 -0.86 -0.50
CA TYR A 29 -7.62 0.13 -1.37
C TYR A 29 -6.76 -0.56 -2.45
N GLU A 30 -6.48 0.10 -3.57
CA GLU A 30 -5.56 -0.45 -4.60
C GLU A 30 -4.10 -0.01 -4.40
N GLU A 31 -3.91 1.03 -3.59
CA GLU A 31 -2.63 1.72 -3.39
C GLU A 31 -2.21 1.67 -1.91
N VAL A 32 -0.92 1.48 -1.64
CA VAL A 32 -0.38 1.48 -0.26
C VAL A 32 -0.36 2.89 0.33
N ILE A 33 0.03 3.88 -0.48
CA ILE A 33 -0.03 5.31 -0.15
C ILE A 33 -0.64 6.00 -1.37
N HIS A 34 -1.76 6.69 -1.17
CA HIS A 34 -2.33 7.52 -2.23
C HIS A 34 -1.45 8.74 -2.50
N ARG A 35 -1.35 9.17 -3.76
CA ARG A 35 -0.49 10.31 -4.16
C ARG A 35 -0.81 11.60 -3.40
N ASP A 36 -2.08 11.87 -3.14
CA ASP A 36 -2.52 13.07 -2.40
C ASP A 36 -2.05 13.03 -0.93
N ASN A 37 -1.72 11.85 -0.44
CA ASN A 37 -1.22 11.60 0.92
C ASN A 37 0.31 11.53 0.98
N LEU A 38 1.01 11.81 -0.13
CA LEU A 38 2.46 11.76 -0.28
C LEU A 38 3.02 13.15 -0.61
N VAL A 39 4.11 13.52 0.05
CA VAL A 39 4.93 14.68 -0.30
C VAL A 39 6.35 14.18 -0.56
N ILE A 40 6.94 14.60 -1.67
CA ILE A 40 8.35 14.33 -1.99
C ILE A 40 9.14 15.56 -1.55
N ILE A 41 10.13 15.36 -0.69
CA ILE A 41 11.09 16.39 -0.31
C ILE A 41 12.39 16.14 -1.07
N ASP A 42 12.99 17.20 -1.59
CA ASP A 42 14.32 17.10 -2.17
C ASP A 42 15.36 17.21 -1.06
N ASN A 43 16.41 16.39 -1.11
CA ASN A 43 17.46 16.45 -0.11
C ASN A 43 18.49 17.50 -0.57
N PRO A 44 18.79 18.55 0.22
CA PRO A 44 19.77 19.57 -0.16
C PRO A 44 21.20 19.02 -0.24
#